data_AF-A0A182EKR9-F1
#
_entry.id   AF-A0A182EKR9-F1
#
_cell.length_a   1.000
_cell.length_b   1.000
_cell.length_c   1.000
_cell.angle_alpha   90.00
_cell.angle_beta   90.00
_cell.angle_gamma   90.00
#
_symmetry.space_group_name_H-M   'P 1'
#
loop_
_entity.id
_entity.type
_entity.pdbx_description
1 polymer ?
#
loop_
_entity_poly.entity_id
_entity_poly.type
_entity_poly.pdbx_seq_one_letter_code
_entity_poly.pdbx_strand_id
1 'polypeptide(L)'
;ISSLMCQKFLVIFLIKYFYQISAQLTERTNEAIHFCDPSIPNDCGFEGKCVRHLNGNRCRCPIGRMGIMCRRPCQDIYKSCKHWEEENRCRWAKPFSPFFEDNCAESCGICKSNGRSLKIPLPPILEPISWIIGRWETATSAGDRFPVSFEHPYKEILDISLAETPMFDRPPVNISVRAYTNEGSEYVEVGFMTGKPSRESTGFIKSNQSLNENDQVAIEMVSNTGTVANSK
;
A
#
# COMPACT_ATOMS: atom_id res chain seq x y z
N ILE A 1 -12.65 -8.55 -14.20
CA ILE A 1 -11.24 -8.51 -13.74
C ILE A 1 -10.68 -9.92 -13.94
N SER A 2 -10.09 -10.26 -15.09
CA SER A 2 -9.62 -11.64 -15.34
C SER A 2 -8.62 -11.74 -16.51
N SER A 3 -7.41 -11.20 -16.34
CA SER A 3 -6.23 -11.66 -17.09
C SER A 3 -5.74 -12.98 -16.48
N LEU A 4 -5.01 -13.85 -17.20
CA LEU A 4 -4.42 -15.06 -16.61
C LEU A 4 -3.50 -14.70 -15.43
N MET A 5 -2.83 -13.55 -15.50
CA MET A 5 -2.08 -12.99 -14.39
C MET A 5 -2.98 -12.38 -13.34
N CYS A 6 -4.07 -11.67 -13.67
CA CYS A 6 -5.02 -11.15 -12.68
C CYS A 6 -5.83 -12.25 -11.97
N GLN A 7 -6.09 -13.36 -12.65
CA GLN A 7 -6.80 -14.55 -12.16
C GLN A 7 -5.86 -15.45 -11.38
N LYS A 8 -4.58 -15.61 -11.81
CA LYS A 8 -3.52 -16.19 -10.98
C LYS A 8 -3.12 -15.28 -9.82
N PHE A 9 -3.20 -13.97 -9.95
CA PHE A 9 -3.01 -13.00 -8.87
C PHE A 9 -4.17 -13.08 -7.91
N LEU A 10 -5.42 -13.09 -8.35
CA LEU A 10 -6.59 -13.34 -7.51
C LEU A 10 -6.50 -14.70 -6.83
N VAL A 11 -6.03 -15.74 -7.52
CA VAL A 11 -5.82 -17.06 -6.93
C VAL A 11 -4.64 -17.06 -5.96
N ILE A 12 -3.53 -16.36 -6.21
CA ILE A 12 -2.41 -16.19 -5.25
C ILE A 12 -2.82 -15.29 -4.09
N PHE A 13 -3.67 -14.28 -4.33
CA PHE A 13 -4.26 -13.39 -3.34
C PHE A 13 -5.14 -14.23 -2.42
N LEU A 14 -6.06 -15.02 -2.98
CA LEU A 14 -6.89 -15.97 -2.23
C LEU A 14 -6.05 -17.03 -1.53
N ILE A 15 -5.05 -17.64 -2.18
CA ILE A 15 -4.20 -18.68 -1.58
C ILE A 15 -3.34 -18.09 -0.46
N LYS A 16 -2.71 -16.92 -0.62
CA LYS A 16 -1.95 -16.28 0.47
C LYS A 16 -2.86 -15.79 1.59
N TYR A 17 -4.04 -15.28 1.28
CA TYR A 17 -5.07 -14.96 2.27
C TYR A 17 -5.49 -16.21 3.05
N PHE A 18 -5.69 -17.35 2.37
CA PHE A 18 -5.98 -18.65 2.98
C PHE A 18 -4.81 -19.27 3.76
N TYR A 19 -3.57 -19.13 3.29
CA TYR A 19 -2.38 -19.59 4.03
C TYR A 19 -2.08 -18.70 5.25
N GLN A 20 -2.42 -17.41 5.21
CA GLN A 20 -2.45 -16.54 6.40
C GLN A 20 -3.53 -16.96 7.39
N ILE A 21 -4.69 -17.44 6.94
CA ILE A 21 -5.74 -18.01 7.81
C ILE A 21 -5.27 -19.33 8.46
N SER A 22 -4.40 -20.10 7.78
CA SER A 22 -3.93 -21.42 8.24
C SER A 22 -2.76 -21.34 9.23
N ALA A 23 -2.04 -20.22 9.29
CA ALA A 23 -1.07 -19.94 10.34
C ALA A 23 -1.83 -19.49 11.59
N GLN A 24 -2.12 -20.45 12.49
CA GLN A 24 -2.64 -20.28 13.86
C GLN A 24 -3.40 -18.97 14.14
N LEU A 25 -4.70 -19.12 14.39
CA LEU A 25 -5.58 -18.16 15.07
C LEU A 25 -4.95 -17.71 16.41
N THR A 26 -3.99 -16.80 16.34
CA THR A 26 -3.72 -15.85 17.40
C THR A 26 -4.66 -14.71 17.14
N GLU A 27 -5.34 -14.23 18.18
CA GLU A 27 -6.23 -13.07 18.15
C GLU A 27 -5.47 -11.81 17.70
N ARG A 28 -5.12 -11.71 16.41
CA ARG A 28 -4.64 -10.46 15.81
C ARG A 28 -5.84 -9.56 15.68
N THR A 29 -5.88 -8.55 16.53
CA THR A 29 -6.76 -7.42 16.39
C THR A 29 -6.60 -6.84 14.98
N ASN A 30 -7.67 -6.93 14.19
CA ASN A 30 -7.81 -6.24 12.91
C ASN A 30 -7.69 -4.74 13.16
N GLU A 31 -6.48 -4.19 13.11
CA GLU A 31 -6.21 -2.75 13.21
C GLU A 31 -5.25 -2.37 12.10
N ALA A 32 -5.81 -1.80 11.03
CA ALA A 32 -5.12 -1.47 9.80
C ALA A 32 -4.40 -0.11 9.89
N ILE A 33 -3.27 -0.12 10.59
CA ILE A 33 -1.95 0.49 10.29
C ILE A 33 -1.04 -0.48 11.05
N HIS A 34 -0.15 -1.25 10.41
CA HIS A 34 0.63 -2.29 11.11
C HIS A 34 1.26 -1.78 12.42
N PHE A 35 0.59 -2.09 13.53
CA PHE A 35 1.08 -1.87 14.86
C PHE A 35 2.01 -3.04 15.18
N CYS A 36 3.14 -2.75 15.79
CA CYS A 36 3.99 -3.83 16.28
C CYS A 36 3.34 -4.52 17.48
N ASP A 37 3.57 -5.81 17.64
CA ASP A 37 3.13 -6.57 18.80
C ASP A 37 4.29 -6.74 19.78
N PRO A 38 4.22 -6.17 21.00
CA PRO A 38 5.27 -6.34 22.01
C PRO A 38 5.42 -7.80 22.50
N SER A 39 4.42 -8.66 22.25
CA SER A 39 4.49 -10.10 22.57
C SER A 39 5.27 -10.90 21.52
N ILE A 40 5.43 -10.36 20.30
CA ILE A 40 6.13 -11.03 19.21
C ILE A 40 7.61 -10.58 19.20
N PRO A 41 8.57 -11.50 19.43
CA PRO A 41 9.99 -11.18 19.36
C PRO A 41 10.38 -10.68 17.97
N ASN A 42 11.19 -9.61 17.91
CA ASN A 42 11.71 -9.02 16.67
C ASN A 42 10.63 -8.56 15.66
N ASP A 43 9.42 -8.26 16.12
CA ASP A 43 8.35 -7.75 15.24
C ASP A 43 8.69 -6.41 14.59
N CYS A 44 9.62 -5.66 15.18
CA CYS A 44 10.18 -4.43 14.62
C CYS A 44 11.45 -4.63 13.78
N GLY A 45 11.82 -5.87 13.47
CA GLY A 45 13.03 -6.18 12.69
C GLY A 45 14.33 -5.92 13.46
N PHE A 46 15.43 -5.83 12.71
CA PHE A 46 16.78 -5.69 13.28
C PHE A 46 16.91 -4.39 14.08
N GLU A 47 17.31 -4.49 15.35
CA GLU A 47 17.48 -3.39 16.33
C GLU A 47 16.23 -2.55 16.62
N GLY A 48 15.09 -2.86 16.00
CA GLY A 48 13.81 -2.21 16.25
C GLY A 48 13.20 -2.66 17.58
N LYS A 49 12.58 -1.73 18.30
CA LYS A 49 11.86 -2.02 19.55
C LYS A 49 10.40 -1.62 19.42
N CYS A 50 9.49 -2.53 19.76
CA CYS A 50 8.08 -2.19 19.81
C CYS A 50 7.79 -1.31 21.03
N VAL A 51 7.11 -0.19 20.80
CA VAL A 51 6.75 0.80 21.82
C VAL A 51 5.24 0.93 21.87
N ARG A 52 4.68 0.92 23.08
CA ARG A 52 3.25 1.15 23.29
C ARG A 52 2.92 2.62 23.17
N HIS A 53 1.91 2.96 22.37
CA HIS A 53 1.35 4.30 22.28
C HIS A 53 -0.17 4.25 22.45
N LEU A 54 -0.77 5.37 22.84
CA LEU A 54 -2.22 5.50 23.01
C LEU A 54 -3.00 5.21 21.72
N ASN A 55 -2.44 5.61 20.58
CA ASN A 55 -3.05 5.44 19.26
C ASN A 55 -2.58 4.15 18.56
N GLY A 56 -2.01 3.21 19.34
CA GLY A 56 -1.52 1.89 18.94
C GLY A 56 0.00 1.81 18.80
N ASN A 57 0.55 0.60 18.94
CA ASN A 57 1.99 0.36 19.08
C ASN A 57 2.82 0.71 17.83
N ARG A 58 4.03 1.24 18.02
CA ARG A 58 4.93 1.66 16.92
C ARG A 58 6.34 1.13 17.13
N CYS A 59 7.04 0.89 16.03
CA CYS A 59 8.45 0.54 16.08
C CYS A 59 9.32 1.78 16.31
N ARG A 60 10.10 1.76 17.38
CA ARG A 60 11.27 2.65 17.52
C ARG A 60 12.43 2.03 16.78
N CYS A 61 12.89 2.72 15.75
CA CYS A 61 13.90 2.23 14.81
C CYS A 61 15.27 2.86 15.05
N PRO A 62 16.35 2.21 14.57
CA PRO A 62 17.68 2.81 14.55
C PRO A 62 17.73 4.05 13.62
N ILE A 63 18.79 4.85 13.76
CA ILE A 63 18.98 6.07 12.97
C ILE A 63 18.90 5.76 11.47
N GLY A 64 18.15 6.60 10.75
CA GLY A 64 17.94 6.47 9.30
C GLY A 64 16.88 5.46 8.90
N ARG A 65 16.17 4.82 9.84
CA ARG A 65 15.10 3.85 9.55
C ARG A 65 13.79 4.25 10.22
N MET A 66 12.68 3.82 9.63
CA MET A 66 11.33 3.93 10.20
C MET A 66 10.36 2.93 9.55
N GLY A 67 9.08 3.01 9.91
CA GLY A 67 8.00 2.19 9.35
C GLY A 67 7.98 0.77 9.92
N ILE A 68 7.16 -0.09 9.32
CA ILE A 68 7.02 -1.49 9.73
C ILE A 68 8.36 -2.19 9.65
N MET A 69 8.70 -2.92 10.71
CA MET A 69 9.95 -3.68 10.81
C MET A 69 11.21 -2.84 10.54
N CYS A 70 11.14 -1.51 10.68
CA CYS A 70 12.22 -0.57 10.38
C CYS A 70 12.78 -0.73 8.95
N ARG A 71 11.93 -1.12 7.99
CA ARG A 71 12.36 -1.48 6.63
C ARG A 71 12.61 -0.30 5.70
N ARG A 72 11.97 0.85 5.93
CA ARG A 72 12.11 2.02 5.06
C ARG A 72 13.05 3.09 5.63
N PRO A 73 13.68 3.91 4.78
CA PRO A 73 14.46 5.05 5.23
C PRO A 73 13.61 6.02 6.05
N CYS A 74 14.22 6.67 7.03
CA CYS A 74 13.63 7.80 7.74
C CYS A 74 13.56 9.01 6.80
N GLN A 75 12.34 9.40 6.42
CA GLN A 75 12.06 10.54 5.55
C GLN A 75 10.58 10.92 5.64
N ASP A 76 10.27 12.14 5.23
CA ASP A 76 8.89 12.59 5.02
C ASP A 76 8.27 11.99 3.75
N ILE A 77 6.95 11.81 3.78
CA ILE A 77 6.19 11.18 2.70
C ILE A 77 5.50 12.23 1.84
N TYR A 78 4.89 13.23 2.47
CA TYR A 78 4.20 14.31 1.78
C TYR A 78 5.13 15.49 1.59
N LYS A 79 5.04 16.11 0.41
CA LYS A 79 5.79 17.35 0.12
C LYS A 79 5.41 18.51 1.06
N SER A 80 4.24 18.41 1.69
CA SER A 80 3.70 19.42 2.61
C SER A 80 4.16 19.28 4.07
N CYS A 81 4.97 18.25 4.40
CA CYS A 81 5.36 17.98 5.78
C CYS A 81 6.05 19.16 6.48
N LYS A 82 6.97 19.85 5.79
CA LYS A 82 7.62 21.05 6.33
C LYS A 82 6.63 22.16 6.65
N HIS A 83 5.68 22.41 5.75
CA HIS A 83 4.65 23.42 5.96
C HIS A 83 3.74 23.06 7.16
N TRP A 84 3.38 21.79 7.31
CA TRP A 84 2.59 21.34 8.46
C TRP A 84 3.35 21.36 9.79
N GLU A 85 4.67 21.20 9.76
CA GLU A 85 5.53 21.44 10.93
C GLU A 85 5.48 22.91 11.35
N GLU A 86 5.62 23.84 10.40
CA GLU A 86 5.52 25.29 10.63
C GLU A 86 4.16 25.69 11.22
N GLU A 87 3.08 25.04 10.80
CA GLU A 87 1.73 25.18 11.35
C GLU A 87 1.49 24.39 12.66
N ASN A 88 2.55 23.81 13.24
CA ASN A 88 2.54 23.06 14.49
C ASN A 88 1.62 21.81 14.48
N ARG A 89 1.29 21.26 13.30
CA ARG A 89 0.37 20.11 13.16
C ARG A 89 0.89 18.83 13.81
N CYS A 90 2.21 18.64 13.81
CA CYS A 90 2.86 17.55 14.53
C CYS A 90 2.50 17.48 16.02
N ARG A 91 2.20 18.63 16.66
CA ARG A 91 1.89 18.70 18.09
C ARG A 91 0.40 18.79 18.37
N TRP A 92 -0.31 19.71 17.72
CA TRP A 92 -1.73 19.94 18.04
C TRP A 92 -2.64 18.83 17.52
N ALA A 93 -2.30 18.20 16.39
CA ALA A 93 -3.13 17.13 15.83
C ALA A 93 -2.86 15.78 16.47
N LYS A 94 -1.71 15.60 17.16
CA LYS A 94 -1.29 14.35 17.80
C LYS A 94 -2.35 13.67 18.69
N PRO A 95 -3.12 14.40 19.54
CA PRO A 95 -4.16 13.77 20.35
C PRO A 95 -5.30 13.18 19.54
N PHE A 96 -5.52 13.70 18.33
CA PHE A 96 -6.62 13.33 17.47
C PHE A 96 -6.19 12.35 16.38
N SER A 97 -5.02 12.54 15.77
CA SER A 97 -4.58 11.74 14.64
C SER A 97 -3.07 11.48 14.66
N PRO A 98 -2.65 10.21 14.44
CA PRO A 98 -1.24 9.88 14.23
C PRO A 98 -0.75 10.23 12.81
N PHE A 99 -1.60 10.78 11.94
CA PHE A 99 -1.30 11.04 10.52
C PHE A 99 0.03 11.78 10.32
N PHE A 100 0.27 12.87 11.03
CA PHE A 100 1.49 13.68 10.85
C PHE A 100 2.73 12.95 11.37
N GLU A 101 2.63 12.21 12.48
CA GLU A 101 3.77 11.44 13.00
C GLU A 101 4.15 10.29 12.06
N ASP A 102 3.16 9.63 11.45
CA ASP A 102 3.38 8.48 10.56
C ASP A 102 3.87 8.89 9.15
N ASN A 103 3.40 10.05 8.65
CA ASN A 103 3.69 10.53 7.29
C ASN A 103 4.75 11.62 7.19
N CYS A 104 5.01 12.36 8.28
CA CYS A 104 5.98 13.45 8.34
C CYS A 104 7.01 13.21 9.44
N ALA A 105 7.53 11.98 9.50
CA ALA A 105 8.33 11.53 10.61
C ALA A 105 9.67 12.26 10.77
N GLU A 106 10.24 12.78 9.69
CA GLU A 106 11.47 13.56 9.77
C GLU A 106 11.16 14.98 10.27
N SER A 107 10.22 15.69 9.62
CA SER A 107 9.78 17.03 10.04
C SER A 107 9.22 17.03 11.47
N CYS A 108 8.42 16.04 11.85
CA CYS A 108 7.87 15.91 13.20
C CYS A 108 8.86 15.36 14.24
N GLY A 109 10.11 15.05 13.85
CA GLY A 109 11.16 14.57 14.77
C GLY A 109 10.93 13.17 15.33
N ILE A 110 10.10 12.35 14.67
CA ILE A 110 9.82 10.96 15.04
C ILE A 110 11.02 10.05 14.73
N CYS A 111 11.75 10.36 13.67
CA CYS A 111 12.98 9.68 13.31
C CYS A 111 14.06 10.68 12.87
N LYS A 112 15.31 10.21 12.78
CA LYS A 112 16.45 11.01 12.31
C LYS A 112 17.00 10.42 11.02
N SER A 113 17.00 11.20 9.94
CA SER A 113 17.55 10.77 8.65
C SER A 113 19.07 10.57 8.73
N ASN A 114 19.58 9.64 7.91
CA ASN A 114 21.00 9.42 7.69
C ASN A 114 21.44 9.84 6.27
N GLY A 115 20.62 10.64 5.59
CA GLY A 115 20.84 11.08 4.21
C GLY A 115 20.38 10.09 3.14
N ARG A 116 19.88 8.91 3.51
CA ARG A 116 19.24 7.99 2.55
C ARG A 116 17.76 8.31 2.43
N SER A 117 17.30 8.48 1.20
CA SER A 117 15.90 8.73 0.87
C SER A 117 15.49 7.94 -0.37
N LEU A 118 14.19 7.68 -0.49
CA LEU A 118 13.57 7.17 -1.71
C LEU A 118 13.00 8.33 -2.50
N LYS A 119 13.08 8.27 -3.83
CA LYS A 119 12.50 9.30 -4.71
C LYS A 119 10.99 9.41 -4.48
N ILE A 120 10.31 8.28 -4.37
CA ILE A 120 8.88 8.21 -4.04
C ILE A 120 8.75 7.31 -2.79
N PRO A 121 8.52 7.89 -1.60
CA PRO A 121 8.33 7.11 -0.38
C PRO A 121 7.03 6.31 -0.44
N LEU A 122 7.03 5.12 0.14
CA LEU A 122 5.81 4.33 0.36
C LEU A 122 5.01 4.90 1.54
N PRO A 123 3.79 5.39 1.32
CA PRO A 123 2.90 5.80 2.40
C PRO A 123 2.52 4.64 3.33
N PRO A 124 2.36 4.84 4.64
CA PRO A 124 2.14 3.76 5.61
C PRO A 124 0.84 2.99 5.34
N ILE A 125 -0.18 3.70 4.85
CA ILE A 125 -1.46 3.11 4.45
C ILE A 125 -1.34 2.13 3.27
N LEU A 126 -0.27 2.22 2.46
CA LEU A 126 0.01 1.32 1.35
C LEU A 126 1.00 0.21 1.72
N GLU A 127 1.58 0.23 2.92
CA GLU A 127 2.49 -0.83 3.37
C GLU A 127 1.86 -2.24 3.36
N PRO A 128 0.56 -2.46 3.69
CA PRO A 128 -0.07 -3.77 3.59
C PRO A 128 -0.08 -4.37 2.17
N ILE A 129 -0.10 -3.51 1.15
CA ILE A 129 -0.08 -3.91 -0.26
C ILE A 129 1.31 -3.71 -0.88
N SER A 130 2.37 -3.49 -0.09
CA SER A 130 3.70 -3.23 -0.65
C SER A 130 4.23 -4.37 -1.51
N TRP A 131 3.72 -5.59 -1.31
CA TRP A 131 4.15 -6.79 -2.01
C TRP A 131 3.68 -6.86 -3.46
N ILE A 132 2.63 -6.13 -3.86
CA ILE A 132 2.18 -6.07 -5.27
C ILE A 132 2.89 -4.97 -6.07
N ILE A 133 3.53 -4.02 -5.39
CA ILE A 133 4.23 -2.91 -6.03
C ILE A 133 5.46 -3.45 -6.75
N GLY A 134 5.53 -3.17 -8.04
CA GLY A 134 6.58 -3.65 -8.92
C GLY A 134 6.09 -3.92 -10.33
N ARG A 135 7.00 -4.43 -11.15
CA ARG A 135 6.74 -4.83 -12.52
C ARG A 135 6.67 -6.35 -12.61
N TRP A 136 5.60 -6.83 -13.20
CA TRP A 136 5.28 -8.24 -13.34
C TRP A 136 5.08 -8.57 -14.81
N GLU A 137 5.70 -9.64 -15.27
CA GLU A 137 5.67 -10.02 -16.68
C GLU A 137 5.19 -11.47 -16.83
N THR A 138 4.37 -11.70 -17.86
CA THR A 138 3.95 -13.04 -18.26
C THR A 138 3.90 -13.16 -19.77
N ALA A 139 3.95 -14.39 -20.26
CA ALA A 139 3.81 -14.72 -21.67
C ALA A 139 2.78 -15.84 -21.80
N THR A 140 1.87 -15.68 -22.75
CA THR A 140 0.87 -16.70 -23.07
C THR A 140 1.37 -17.61 -24.18
N SER A 141 0.91 -18.86 -24.19
CA SER A 141 1.19 -19.84 -25.25
C SER A 141 0.09 -19.90 -26.30
N ALA A 142 -1.04 -19.22 -26.06
CA ALA A 142 -2.22 -19.16 -26.91
C ALA A 142 -2.90 -17.78 -26.77
N GLY A 143 -3.76 -17.44 -27.73
CA GLY A 143 -4.54 -16.20 -27.79
C GLY A 143 -5.70 -16.09 -26.79
N ASP A 144 -5.52 -16.54 -25.55
CA ASP A 144 -6.59 -16.59 -24.54
C ASP A 144 -6.76 -15.24 -23.77
N ARG A 145 -8.03 -14.93 -23.45
CA ARG A 145 -8.63 -13.66 -22.94
C ARG A 145 -7.81 -12.77 -21.98
N PHE A 146 -7.71 -11.46 -22.27
CA PHE A 146 -8.55 -10.33 -21.75
C PHE A 146 -7.94 -8.98 -22.18
N PRO A 147 -8.74 -7.92 -22.43
CA PRO A 147 -10.21 -7.88 -22.56
C PRO A 147 -10.71 -8.17 -23.96
N VAL A 148 -9.81 -8.10 -24.94
CA VAL A 148 -10.02 -8.58 -26.30
C VAL A 148 -9.10 -9.76 -26.51
N SER A 149 -9.60 -10.84 -27.13
CA SER A 149 -8.74 -11.97 -27.46
C SER A 149 -7.71 -11.54 -28.50
N PHE A 150 -6.45 -11.92 -28.28
CA PHE A 150 -5.44 -11.84 -29.32
C PHE A 150 -5.54 -13.08 -30.21
N GLU A 151 -5.30 -12.96 -31.52
CA GLU A 151 -5.22 -14.12 -32.41
C GLU A 151 -3.92 -14.92 -32.20
N HIS A 152 -2.92 -14.29 -31.58
CA HIS A 152 -1.58 -14.82 -31.38
C HIS A 152 -1.18 -14.82 -29.90
N PRO A 153 -0.15 -15.60 -29.52
CA PRO A 153 0.51 -15.48 -28.23
C PRO A 153 0.93 -14.02 -27.95
N TYR A 154 0.75 -13.57 -26.72
CA TYR A 154 1.09 -12.22 -26.30
C TYR A 154 1.95 -12.22 -25.04
N LYS A 155 2.69 -11.14 -24.85
CA LYS A 155 3.33 -10.80 -23.58
C LYS A 155 2.48 -9.78 -22.87
N GLU A 156 2.30 -9.97 -21.56
CA GLU A 156 1.57 -9.06 -20.69
C GLU A 156 2.50 -8.53 -19.61
N ILE A 157 2.45 -7.22 -19.40
CA ILE A 157 3.22 -6.48 -18.40
C ILE A 157 2.21 -5.76 -17.51
N LEU A 158 2.23 -6.07 -16.22
CA LEU A 158 1.53 -5.33 -15.18
C LEU A 158 2.56 -4.53 -14.40
N ASP A 159 2.42 -3.21 -14.42
CA ASP A 159 3.25 -2.29 -13.64
C ASP A 159 2.38 -1.62 -12.58
N ILE A 160 2.74 -1.84 -11.31
CA ILE A 160 2.12 -1.19 -10.15
C ILE A 160 3.19 -0.31 -9.51
N SER A 161 2.98 1.00 -9.56
CA SER A 161 3.97 1.98 -9.10
C SER A 161 3.37 2.99 -8.14
N LEU A 162 4.21 3.57 -7.28
CA LEU A 162 3.79 4.60 -6.34
C LEU A 162 3.51 5.92 -7.06
N ALA A 163 2.41 6.57 -6.70
CA ALA A 163 2.13 7.95 -7.09
C ALA A 163 2.76 8.92 -6.08
N GLU A 164 3.13 10.11 -6.55
CA GLU A 164 3.54 11.19 -5.65
C GLU A 164 2.34 11.76 -4.89
N THR A 165 2.52 12.09 -3.61
CA THR A 165 1.46 12.57 -2.71
C THR A 165 1.68 14.04 -2.34
N PRO A 166 1.09 15.00 -3.07
CA PRO A 166 1.46 16.42 -2.94
C PRO A 166 0.91 17.09 -1.66
N MET A 167 -0.35 16.86 -1.30
CA MET A 167 -1.01 17.66 -0.27
C MET A 167 -2.01 16.86 0.58
N PHE A 168 -3.13 16.41 0.02
CA PHE A 168 -4.16 15.68 0.76
C PHE A 168 -4.97 14.82 -0.19
N ASP A 169 -4.93 13.51 0.01
CA ASP A 169 -5.94 12.50 -0.37
C ASP A 169 -5.41 11.14 0.11
N ARG A 170 -6.21 10.07 -0.03
CA ARG A 170 -5.67 8.71 0.07
C ARG A 170 -4.63 8.51 -1.04
N PRO A 171 -3.39 8.13 -0.71
CA PRO A 171 -2.37 7.93 -1.71
C PRO A 171 -2.76 6.78 -2.65
N PRO A 172 -2.86 7.01 -3.96
CA PRO A 172 -3.10 5.94 -4.90
C PRO A 172 -1.81 5.20 -5.24
N VAL A 173 -1.95 3.99 -5.77
CA VAL A 173 -0.92 3.35 -6.60
C VAL A 173 -1.36 3.42 -8.06
N ASN A 174 -0.43 3.76 -8.95
CA ASN A 174 -0.67 3.73 -10.38
C ASN A 174 -0.65 2.29 -10.87
N ILE A 175 -1.55 1.97 -11.80
CA ILE A 175 -1.64 0.66 -12.45
C ILE A 175 -1.53 0.88 -13.95
N SER A 176 -0.64 0.12 -14.59
CA SER A 176 -0.54 0.05 -16.03
C SER A 176 -0.52 -1.42 -16.45
N VAL A 177 -1.38 -1.78 -17.40
CA VAL A 177 -1.39 -3.10 -18.03
C VAL A 177 -1.10 -2.91 -19.50
N ARG A 178 -0.10 -3.62 -20.02
CA ARG A 178 0.26 -3.62 -21.43
C ARG A 178 0.33 -5.06 -21.93
N ALA A 179 -0.48 -5.40 -22.92
CA ALA A 179 -0.39 -6.66 -23.63
C ALA A 179 -0.02 -6.42 -25.08
N TYR A 180 0.95 -7.16 -25.60
CA TYR A 180 1.39 -7.01 -27.00
C TYR A 180 1.79 -8.34 -27.62
N THR A 181 1.53 -8.50 -28.92
CA THR A 181 1.97 -9.65 -29.71
C THR A 181 3.21 -9.30 -30.54
N ASN A 182 3.87 -10.31 -31.12
CA ASN A 182 5.03 -10.07 -31.99
C ASN A 182 4.63 -9.46 -33.34
N GLU A 183 3.38 -9.67 -33.75
CA GLU A 183 2.80 -9.23 -35.02
C GLU A 183 2.35 -7.77 -34.97
N GLY A 184 2.35 -7.15 -33.79
CA GLY A 184 2.12 -5.71 -33.60
C GLY A 184 0.79 -5.33 -32.96
N SER A 185 -0.05 -6.31 -32.60
CA SER A 185 -1.29 -6.03 -31.84
C SER A 185 -0.94 -5.59 -30.43
N GLU A 186 -1.55 -4.51 -29.95
CA GLU A 186 -1.28 -3.92 -28.63
C GLU A 186 -2.56 -3.50 -27.91
N TYR A 187 -2.60 -3.81 -26.62
CA TYR A 187 -3.65 -3.45 -25.70
C TYR A 187 -3.05 -2.76 -24.48
N VAL A 188 -3.61 -1.61 -24.09
CA VAL A 188 -3.10 -0.81 -22.98
C VAL A 188 -4.25 -0.38 -22.08
N GLU A 189 -4.10 -0.63 -20.78
CA GLU A 189 -4.94 -0.05 -19.74
C GLU A 189 -4.07 0.73 -18.76
N VAL A 190 -4.58 1.87 -18.32
CA VAL A 190 -3.96 2.69 -17.28
C VAL A 190 -5.00 3.08 -16.25
N GLY A 191 -4.57 3.25 -15.01
CA GLY A 191 -5.48 3.52 -13.92
C GLY A 191 -4.79 3.71 -12.60
N PHE A 192 -5.57 3.65 -11.53
CA PHE A 192 -5.07 3.71 -10.17
C PHE A 192 -5.90 2.85 -9.23
N MET A 193 -5.27 2.49 -8.11
CA MET A 193 -5.90 1.78 -7.01
C MET A 193 -5.77 2.58 -5.73
N THR A 194 -6.84 2.61 -4.94
CA THR A 194 -6.88 3.23 -3.62
C THR A 194 -7.33 2.22 -2.57
N GLY A 195 -6.72 2.27 -1.39
CA GLY A 195 -7.08 1.44 -0.24
C GLY A 195 -7.75 2.27 0.84
N LYS A 196 -8.82 1.73 1.42
CA LYS A 196 -9.50 2.26 2.60
C LYS A 196 -9.54 1.19 3.68
N PRO A 197 -8.65 1.30 4.69
CA PRO A 197 -8.73 0.49 5.88
C PRO A 197 -10.11 0.55 6.54
N SER A 198 -10.65 -0.58 6.99
CA SER A 198 -11.90 -0.60 7.74
C SER A 198 -11.74 0.18 9.04
N ARG A 199 -10.58 0.04 9.68
CA ARG A 199 -10.22 0.69 10.94
C ARG A 199 -9.08 1.68 10.76
N GLU A 200 -9.42 2.82 10.20
CA GLU A 200 -8.51 3.95 10.08
C GLU A 200 -8.62 4.85 11.32
N SER A 201 -7.50 5.10 11.99
CA SER A 201 -7.41 6.09 13.06
C SER A 201 -7.41 7.51 12.46
N THR A 202 -8.57 7.93 11.97
CA THR A 202 -8.80 9.28 11.41
C THR A 202 -8.99 10.35 12.49
N GLY A 203 -8.96 9.97 13.76
CA GLY A 203 -9.35 10.82 14.89
C GLY A 203 -10.84 11.03 15.07
N PHE A 204 -11.66 10.42 14.21
CA PHE A 204 -13.10 10.36 14.36
C PHE A 204 -13.50 8.96 14.82
N ILE A 205 -14.10 8.87 16.01
CA ILE A 205 -14.68 7.62 16.52
C ILE A 205 -15.93 7.33 15.69
N LYS A 206 -15.87 6.31 14.83
CA LYS A 206 -17.08 5.75 14.23
C LYS A 206 -17.79 4.92 15.28
N SER A 207 -18.90 5.41 15.79
CA SER A 207 -19.63 4.83 16.92
C SER A 207 -20.25 3.45 16.67
N ASN A 208 -20.30 2.95 15.43
CA ASN A 208 -21.01 1.72 15.06
C ASN A 208 -20.23 0.82 14.07
N GLN A 209 -18.91 0.77 14.16
CA GLN A 209 -18.13 -0.05 13.23
C GLN A 209 -17.98 -1.49 13.75
N SER A 210 -18.51 -2.46 12.99
CA SER A 210 -18.37 -3.89 13.30
C SER A 210 -16.89 -4.27 13.37
N LEU A 211 -16.51 -5.09 14.36
CA LEU A 211 -15.18 -5.68 14.50
C LEU A 211 -14.76 -6.51 13.25
N ASN A 212 -15.72 -6.87 12.39
CA ASN A 212 -15.54 -7.74 11.24
C ASN A 212 -15.67 -7.01 9.88
N GLU A 213 -15.58 -5.68 9.82
CA GLU A 213 -15.52 -4.98 8.53
C GLU A 213 -14.16 -5.23 7.85
N ASN A 214 -14.22 -5.62 6.57
CA ASN A 214 -13.04 -5.82 5.73
C ASN A 214 -12.53 -4.47 5.17
N ASP A 215 -11.22 -4.40 4.92
CA ASP A 215 -10.62 -3.31 4.18
C ASP A 215 -11.22 -3.22 2.77
N GLN A 216 -11.44 -2.00 2.29
CA GLN A 216 -12.01 -1.72 0.98
C GLN A 216 -10.89 -1.31 0.01
N VAL A 217 -10.94 -1.79 -1.23
CA VAL A 217 -10.01 -1.42 -2.28
C VAL A 217 -10.81 -1.02 -3.52
N ALA A 218 -10.55 0.17 -4.05
CA ALA A 218 -11.12 0.60 -5.31
C ALA A 218 -10.06 0.60 -6.41
N ILE A 219 -10.45 0.14 -7.60
CA ILE A 219 -9.60 0.14 -8.80
C ILE A 219 -10.38 0.84 -9.92
N GLU A 220 -9.74 1.83 -10.54
CA GLU A 220 -10.30 2.60 -11.65
C GLU A 220 -9.32 2.53 -12.83
N MET A 221 -9.79 2.06 -13.98
CA MET A 221 -8.95 1.81 -15.15
C MET A 221 -9.63 2.22 -16.46
N VAL A 222 -8.81 2.65 -17.42
CA VAL A 222 -9.24 3.08 -18.75
C VAL A 222 -8.37 2.41 -19.81
N SER A 223 -9.00 2.00 -20.90
CA SER A 223 -8.38 1.24 -21.99
C SER A 223 -8.19 2.06 -23.27
N ASN A 224 -7.18 1.73 -24.07
CA ASN A 224 -7.03 2.20 -25.45
C ASN A 224 -8.16 1.75 -26.40
N THR A 225 -9.01 0.81 -25.97
CA THR A 225 -10.24 0.40 -26.69
C THR A 225 -11.47 1.26 -26.39
N GLY A 226 -11.32 2.27 -25.52
CA GLY A 226 -12.43 3.13 -25.11
C GLY A 226 -13.31 2.55 -24.01
N THR A 227 -12.88 1.46 -23.36
CA THR A 227 -13.58 0.88 -22.21
C THR A 227 -13.09 1.49 -20.90
N VAL A 228 -14.01 1.65 -19.94
CA VAL A 228 -13.73 2.10 -18.57
C VAL A 228 -14.17 1.00 -17.62
N ALA A 229 -13.29 0.63 -16.69
CA ALA A 229 -13.55 -0.40 -15.68
C ALA A 229 -13.41 0.20 -14.28
N ASN A 230 -14.44 -0.01 -13.45
CA ASN A 230 -14.47 0.42 -12.05
C ASN A 230 -14.81 -0.77 -11.16
N SER A 231 -14.03 -0.99 -10.11
CA SER A 231 -14.27 -2.01 -9.08
C SER A 231 -14.22 -1.36 -7.71
N LYS A 232 -15.16 -1.73 -6.83
CA LYS A 232 -15.26 -1.28 -5.44
C LYS A 232 -15.41 -2.47 -4.51
#